data_AF-A0A7J9DLY5-F1
#
_entry.id   AF-A0A7J9DLY5-F1
#
_cell.length_a   1.000
_cell.length_b   1.000
_cell.length_c   1.000
_cell.angle_alpha   90.00
_cell.angle_beta   90.00
_cell.angle_gamma   90.00
#
_symmetry.space_group_name_H-M   'P 1'
#
loop_
_entity.id
_entity.type
_entity.pdbx_description
1 polymer ?
#
loop_
_entity_poly.entity_id
_entity_poly.type
_entity_poly.pdbx_seq_one_letter_code
_entity_poly.pdbx_strand_id
1 'polypeptide(L)' 'DIPRVNGQLAILCALGDKSLKSHLQSDPYIQWTNINNKTDILILASDGL' A
#
# COMPACT_ATOMS: atom_id res chain seq x y z
N ASP A 1 14.01 -4.50 -13.18
CA ASP A 1 14.01 -5.21 -11.88
C ASP A 1 13.49 -4.30 -10.78
N ILE A 2 12.40 -4.71 -10.16
CA ILE A 2 11.80 -3.98 -9.03
C ILE A 2 12.66 -4.28 -7.80
N PRO A 3 13.16 -3.27 -7.06
CA PRO A 3 13.93 -3.50 -5.85
C PRO A 3 13.08 -4.27 -4.85
N ARG A 4 13.51 -5.48 -4.50
CA ARG A 4 12.83 -6.36 -3.56
C ARG A 4 13.51 -6.28 -2.20
N VAL A 5 12.73 -6.13 -1.14
CA VAL A 5 13.21 -6.42 0.22
C VAL A 5 13.51 -7.92 0.29
N ASN A 6 14.78 -8.28 0.54
CA ASN A 6 15.30 -9.64 0.61
C ASN A 6 14.98 -10.56 -0.60
N GLY A 7 14.78 -10.00 -1.80
CA GLY A 7 14.48 -10.81 -3.00
C GLY A 7 13.05 -11.35 -3.07
N GLN A 8 12.18 -11.06 -2.09
CA GLN A 8 10.84 -11.65 -1.98
C GLN A 8 9.69 -10.63 -1.99
N LEU A 9 9.86 -9.43 -1.45
CA LEU A 9 8.76 -8.45 -1.33
C LEU A 9 9.06 -7.13 -2.03
N ALA A 10 8.23 -6.72 -2.97
CA ALA A 10 8.34 -5.45 -3.71
C ALA A 10 7.57 -4.29 -3.06
N ILE A 11 6.93 -4.52 -1.90
CA ILE A 11 5.98 -3.59 -1.28
C ILE A 11 6.48 -3.23 0.13
N LEU A 12 6.57 -1.92 0.41
CA LEU A 12 7.05 -1.37 1.69
C LEU A 12 6.01 -1.45 2.83
N CYS A 13 4.81 -1.99 2.58
CA CYS A 13 3.78 -2.24 3.58
C CYS A 13 2.92 -3.44 3.14
N ALA A 14 2.89 -4.49 3.95
CA ALA A 14 2.08 -5.69 3.75
C ALA A 14 1.37 -6.03 5.05
N LEU A 15 0.09 -6.37 4.94
CA LEU A 15 -0.73 -6.79 6.06
C LEU A 15 -0.62 -8.32 6.22
N GLY A 16 -0.33 -8.78 7.44
CA GLY A 16 -0.49 -10.21 7.78
C GLY A 16 0.74 -11.11 7.65
N ASP A 17 1.88 -10.65 7.11
CA ASP A 17 3.09 -11.47 7.03
C ASP A 17 3.79 -11.60 8.39
N LYS A 18 3.29 -12.52 9.21
CA LYS A 18 3.74 -12.78 10.59
C LYS A 18 5.22 -13.16 10.69
N SER A 19 5.79 -13.73 9.63
CA SER A 19 7.21 -14.12 9.53
C SER A 19 8.16 -12.97 9.13
N LEU A 20 7.63 -11.85 8.60
CA LEU A 20 8.43 -10.72 8.09
C LEU A 20 8.25 -9.42 8.89
N LYS A 21 7.50 -9.47 10.00
CA LYS A 21 7.13 -8.30 10.82
C LYS A 21 8.32 -7.47 11.32
N SER A 22 9.52 -8.03 11.48
CA SER A 22 10.71 -7.25 11.88
C SER A 22 11.22 -6.30 10.79
N HIS A 23 10.88 -6.56 9.53
CA HIS A 23 11.32 -5.77 8.36
C HIS A 23 10.16 -5.02 7.70
N LEU A 24 8.94 -5.16 8.23
CA LEU A 24 7.74 -4.57 7.68
C LEU A 24 7.08 -3.61 8.65
N GLN A 25 6.93 -2.36 8.20
CA GLN A 25 6.13 -1.38 8.89
C GLN A 25 4.65 -1.66 8.59
N SER A 26 3.86 -1.78 9.66
CA SER A 26 2.40 -1.99 9.56
C SER A 26 1.62 -0.67 9.64
N ASP A 27 2.31 0.46 9.72
CA ASP A 27 1.67 1.77 9.79
C ASP A 27 1.20 2.18 8.39
N PRO A 28 -0.11 2.39 8.19
CA PRO A 28 -0.63 2.87 6.92
C PRO A 28 -0.32 4.37 6.76
N TYR A 29 -0.13 4.79 5.51
CA TYR A 29 -0.14 6.21 5.18
C TYR A 29 -1.58 6.73 5.16
N ILE A 30 -1.90 7.68 6.04
CA ILE A 30 -3.24 8.25 6.18
C ILE A 30 -3.27 9.63 5.49
N GLN A 31 -4.24 9.84 4.60
CA GLN A 31 -4.46 11.12 3.94
C GLN A 31 -5.93 11.54 4.03
N TRP A 32 -6.15 12.82 4.33
CA TRP A 32 -7.46 13.47 4.27
C TRP A 32 -7.64 14.16 2.92
N THR A 33 -8.85 14.10 2.36
CA THR A 33 -9.20 14.81 1.12
C THR A 33 -10.59 15.40 1.21
N ASN A 34 -10.79 16.54 0.55
CA ASN A 34 -12.09 17.22 0.50
C ASN A 34 -12.91 16.70 -0.67
N ILE A 35 -14.11 16.19 -0.39
CA ILE A 35 -15.09 15.80 -1.40
C ILE A 35 -15.99 17.02 -1.68
N ASN A 36 -16.16 17.36 -2.95
CA ASN A 36 -17.05 18.45 -3.36
C ASN A 36 -17.89 18.05 -4.58
N ASN A 37 -18.69 19.00 -5.07
CA ASN A 37 -19.58 18.80 -6.22
C ASN A 37 -18.88 18.53 -7.56
N LYS A 38 -17.55 18.59 -7.63
CA LYS A 38 -16.73 18.18 -8.78
C LYS A 38 -16.12 16.79 -8.62
N THR A 39 -16.40 16.08 -7.52
CA THR A 39 -15.91 14.72 -7.29
C THR A 39 -16.91 13.70 -7.84
N ASP A 40 -16.54 12.98 -8.90
CA ASP A 40 -17.42 11.99 -9.52
C ASP A 40 -17.31 10.61 -8.86
N ILE A 41 -16.12 10.00 -8.88
CA ILE A 41 -15.86 8.67 -8.29
C ILE A 41 -14.44 8.56 -7.71
N LEU A 42 -14.27 7.66 -6.75
CA LEU A 42 -12.98 7.19 -6.26
C LEU A 42 -12.77 5.74 -6.73
N ILE A 43 -11.65 5.48 -7.41
CA ILE A 43 -11.25 4.13 -7.81
C ILE A 43 -10.10 3.70 -6.90
N LEU A 44 -10.31 2.59 -6.19
CA LEU A 44 -9.26 1.88 -5.45
C LEU A 44 -9.00 0.57 -6.18
N ALA A 45 -7.73 0.33 -6.48
CA ALA A 45 -7.33 -0.77 -7.34
C ALA A 45 -6.01 -1.38 -6.89
N SER A 46 -5.85 -2.68 -7.10
CA SER A 46 -4.54 -3.33 -7.03
C SER A 46 -3.67 -2.93 -8.22
N ASP A 47 -2.39 -3.27 -8.15
CA ASP A 47 -1.41 -3.10 -9.24
C ASP A 47 -1.74 -3.85 -10.54
N GLY A 48 -2.69 -4.79 -10.50
CA GLY A 48 -3.16 -5.54 -11.67
C GLY A 48 -4.34 -4.95 -12.44
N LEU A 49 -4.93 -3.82 -12.01
CA LEU A 49 -5.95 -3.09 -12.76
C LEU A 49 -5.30 -1.95 -13.55
#